data_AF-A0A6B0GJP2-F1
#
_entry.id   AF-A0A6B0GJP2-F1
#
_cell.length_a   1.000
_cell.length_b   1.000
_cell.length_c   1.000
_cell.angle_alpha   90.00
_cell.angle_beta   90.00
_cell.angle_gamma   90.00
#
_symmetry.space_group_name_H-M   'P 1'
#
loop_
_entity.id
_entity.type
_entity.pdbx_description
1 polymer ?
#
loop_
_entity_poly.entity_id
_entity_poly.type
_entity_poly.pdbx_seq_one_letter_code
_entity_poly.pdbx_strand_id
1 'polypeptide(L)'
;MPGLNVEGGSRRTNYYFCREVVDQFGDAQTPADPDWTLYGKVENSFEPETEATHSERTGIGNVDPVDKRRNQESHEVTLSYDLERFPVDGTGDPLDPIADGMLRDIDNRLLNTHSLLAVEQLSGIIATNTVHAKYFADARGRTHPSGDAPTATALSTRKYDYAYGGRPTEPSISVDPGEDAVATAELQYTFDKRRKYQIDQPDATTYLAIRSTDASDTGVTVTVEAIDGQTVEDITLDGTDATTSVVTTSQYDSLAVVAPASELEGTLEVYADESVDQTGEPGQLLTVVPGKSDYDGIEGDEGVPPLGAGSFDDGSSLGQPQLVLGSKLQWFGDPAAERVQSTTLTVSNEVEEENTTDGLAMSHHEDGRNVQAESTVFGETQTNDKLSDHLQGAEGELVIPLTGGDIALPRAYISSGGNATKEENQAYMTTDLTFTGLQQSDGSAALEFRPN
;
A
#
# COMPACT_ATOMS: atom_id res chain seq x y z
N MET A 1 -17.25 -21.12 -28.99
CA MET A 1 -17.69 -21.84 -27.77
C MET A 1 -17.52 -20.86 -26.61
N PRO A 2 -18.53 -20.63 -25.76
CA PRO A 2 -18.33 -19.82 -24.56
C PRO A 2 -17.43 -20.61 -23.61
N GLY A 3 -16.31 -20.00 -23.22
CA GLY A 3 -15.32 -20.58 -22.33
C GLY A 3 -15.89 -20.89 -20.97
N LEU A 4 -15.51 -22.04 -20.41
CA LEU A 4 -15.73 -22.34 -19.01
C LEU A 4 -14.97 -21.32 -18.17
N ASN A 5 -15.70 -20.48 -17.43
CA ASN A 5 -15.16 -19.74 -16.30
C ASN A 5 -14.65 -20.76 -15.27
N VAL A 6 -13.34 -20.90 -15.18
CA VAL A 6 -12.69 -21.52 -14.02
C VAL A 6 -12.61 -20.44 -12.93
N GLU A 7 -13.77 -20.00 -12.44
CA GLU A 7 -13.91 -19.11 -11.28
C GLU A 7 -14.27 -19.97 -10.07
N GLY A 8 -13.29 -20.66 -9.51
CA GLY A 8 -13.51 -21.53 -8.35
C GLY A 8 -12.34 -21.65 -7.38
N GLY A 9 -11.19 -21.07 -7.69
CA GLY A 9 -10.12 -20.89 -6.69
C GLY A 9 -10.45 -19.68 -5.83
N SER A 10 -10.49 -19.86 -4.51
CA SER A 10 -10.47 -18.72 -3.58
C SER A 10 -9.23 -17.89 -3.90
N ARG A 11 -9.43 -16.70 -4.47
CA ARG A 11 -8.39 -15.69 -4.59
C ARG A 11 -8.32 -15.04 -3.23
N ARG A 12 -7.21 -15.27 -2.54
CA ARG A 12 -6.89 -14.53 -1.33
C ARG A 12 -5.78 -13.56 -1.71
N THR A 13 -6.09 -12.28 -1.66
CA THR A 13 -5.10 -11.22 -1.68
C THR A 13 -4.82 -10.85 -0.23
N ASN A 14 -3.55 -10.78 0.13
CA ASN A 14 -3.13 -10.25 1.42
C ASN A 14 -2.39 -8.93 1.16
N TYR A 15 -2.55 -7.98 2.07
CA TYR A 15 -1.92 -6.66 2.00
C TYR A 15 -1.01 -6.50 3.20
N TYR A 16 0.26 -6.24 2.91
CA TYR A 16 1.28 -6.02 3.90
C TYR A 16 1.78 -4.60 3.82
N PHE A 17 2.28 -4.10 4.94
CA PHE A 17 3.11 -2.92 4.98
C PHE A 17 4.41 -3.20 5.72
N CYS A 18 5.42 -2.41 5.44
CA CYS A 18 6.56 -2.25 6.31
C CYS A 18 6.86 -0.77 6.50
N ARG A 19 7.41 -0.40 7.65
CA ARG A 19 7.88 0.97 7.89
C ARG A 19 9.21 1.17 7.19
N GLU A 20 9.32 2.26 6.47
CA GLU A 20 10.50 2.60 5.69
C GLU A 20 11.58 3.24 6.56
N VAL A 21 12.82 3.14 6.08
CA VAL A 21 13.92 3.93 6.60
C VAL A 21 14.07 5.18 5.74
N VAL A 22 14.20 6.32 6.40
CA VAL A 22 14.54 7.57 5.72
C VAL A 22 16.05 7.66 5.61
N ASP A 23 16.54 7.85 4.40
CA ASP A 23 17.97 7.98 4.16
C ASP A 23 18.51 9.36 4.61
N GLN A 24 19.80 9.61 4.37
CA GLN A 24 20.43 10.87 4.76
C GLN A 24 19.93 12.10 3.97
N PHE A 25 19.20 11.89 2.87
CA PHE A 25 18.63 12.91 2.00
C PHE A 25 17.15 13.15 2.24
N GLY A 26 16.49 12.30 3.03
CA GLY A 26 15.06 12.39 3.30
C GLY A 26 14.22 11.47 2.43
N ASP A 27 14.85 10.62 1.62
CA ASP A 27 14.17 9.71 0.71
C ASP A 27 13.80 8.43 1.47
N ALA A 28 12.55 8.02 1.33
CA ALA A 28 12.02 6.85 1.99
C ALA A 28 12.42 5.59 1.22
N GLN A 29 12.96 4.60 1.93
CA GLN A 29 13.39 3.34 1.35
C GLN A 29 12.86 2.16 2.15
N THR A 30 12.40 1.14 1.42
CA THR A 30 12.11 -0.18 1.99
C THR A 30 13.37 -0.71 2.66
N PRO A 31 13.32 -1.13 3.93
CA PRO A 31 14.49 -1.70 4.58
C PRO A 31 14.98 -2.94 3.83
N ALA A 32 16.30 -3.19 3.84
CA ALA A 32 16.87 -4.39 3.21
C ALA A 32 16.39 -5.71 3.87
N ASP A 33 15.97 -5.62 5.14
CA ASP A 33 15.34 -6.70 5.91
C ASP A 33 13.98 -6.19 6.42
N PRO A 34 12.95 -6.14 5.55
CA PRO A 34 11.67 -5.55 5.90
C PRO A 34 10.83 -6.49 6.79
N ASP A 35 10.20 -5.92 7.81
CA ASP A 35 9.25 -6.62 8.67
C ASP A 35 7.81 -6.45 8.13
N TRP A 36 7.47 -7.24 7.11
CA TRP A 36 6.17 -7.18 6.44
C TRP A 36 5.04 -7.61 7.38
N THR A 37 4.28 -6.62 7.86
CA THR A 37 3.14 -6.81 8.76
C THR A 37 1.83 -6.76 7.98
N LEU A 38 0.89 -7.65 8.29
CA LEU A 38 -0.43 -7.67 7.66
C LEU A 38 -1.26 -6.47 8.16
N TYR A 39 -1.98 -5.77 7.28
CA TYR A 39 -2.90 -4.69 7.69
C TYR A 39 -4.06 -5.21 8.56
N GLY A 40 -4.70 -6.30 8.12
CA GLY A 40 -5.82 -6.94 8.82
C GLY A 40 -6.15 -8.29 8.19
N LYS A 41 -6.88 -9.16 8.90
CA LYS A 41 -7.32 -10.45 8.34
C LYS A 41 -8.49 -10.32 7.37
N VAL A 42 -9.29 -9.26 7.54
CA VAL A 42 -10.45 -8.95 6.72
C VAL A 42 -10.20 -7.61 6.04
N GLU A 43 -10.02 -7.67 4.72
CA GLU A 43 -10.00 -6.51 3.84
C GLU A 43 -11.44 -6.16 3.47
N ASN A 44 -11.77 -4.88 3.59
CA ASN A 44 -13.07 -4.34 3.18
C ASN A 44 -12.99 -3.74 1.77
N SER A 45 -11.92 -3.01 1.45
CA SER A 45 -11.65 -2.50 0.11
C SER A 45 -10.15 -2.21 -0.11
N PHE A 46 -9.73 -2.30 -1.38
CA PHE A 46 -8.44 -1.83 -1.89
C PHE A 46 -8.67 -1.16 -3.23
N GLU A 47 -8.42 0.14 -3.28
CA GLU A 47 -8.72 1.01 -4.41
C GLU A 47 -7.44 1.73 -4.83
N PRO A 48 -6.65 1.11 -5.72
CA PRO A 48 -5.36 1.66 -6.06
C PRO A 48 -5.42 2.40 -7.40
N GLU A 49 -5.16 3.69 -7.37
CA GLU A 49 -5.21 4.59 -8.51
C GLU A 49 -3.80 4.90 -9.02
N THR A 50 -3.69 5.13 -10.32
CA THR A 50 -2.43 5.54 -10.94
C THR A 50 -2.76 6.43 -12.11
N GLU A 51 -2.41 7.70 -12.00
CA GLU A 51 -2.62 8.66 -13.06
C GLU A 51 -1.29 9.04 -13.68
N ALA A 52 -1.17 8.87 -14.99
CA ALA A 52 -0.05 9.41 -15.75
C ALA A 52 -0.50 10.74 -16.36
N THR A 53 -0.01 11.86 -15.82
CA THR A 53 -0.39 13.17 -16.35
C THR A 53 0.41 13.48 -17.62
N HIS A 54 -0.30 13.75 -18.72
CA HIS A 54 0.33 14.18 -19.96
C HIS A 54 0.06 15.67 -20.20
N SER A 55 1.04 16.53 -19.91
CA SER A 55 0.92 17.96 -20.22
C SER A 55 1.55 18.28 -21.58
N GLU A 56 0.72 18.53 -22.59
CA GLU A 56 1.19 18.95 -23.91
C GLU A 56 1.70 20.40 -23.85
N ARG A 57 3.00 20.61 -23.61
CA ARG A 57 3.60 21.97 -23.71
C ARG A 57 3.84 22.35 -25.17
N THR A 58 3.01 23.26 -25.70
CA THR A 58 3.25 23.94 -26.99
C THR A 58 4.23 25.11 -26.81
N GLY A 59 5.53 24.79 -26.75
CA GLY A 59 6.60 25.80 -26.73
C GLY A 59 7.00 26.27 -28.14
N ILE A 60 7.31 27.56 -28.30
CA ILE A 60 7.94 28.13 -29.51
C ILE A 60 9.46 28.00 -29.37
N GLY A 61 10.09 27.09 -30.12
CA GLY A 61 11.55 26.86 -30.10
C GLY A 61 11.95 25.44 -30.52
N ASN A 62 13.26 25.13 -30.43
CA ASN A 62 13.75 23.74 -30.51
C ASN A 62 13.33 23.01 -29.25
N VAL A 63 12.18 22.39 -29.37
CA VAL A 63 11.62 21.49 -28.38
C VAL A 63 12.46 20.22 -28.33
N ASP A 64 12.89 19.82 -27.15
CA ASP A 64 13.34 18.45 -26.92
C ASP A 64 12.10 17.52 -26.93
N PRO A 65 11.96 16.63 -27.92
CA PRO A 65 10.82 15.73 -27.99
C PRO A 65 10.87 14.61 -26.92
N VAL A 66 12.03 14.35 -26.31
CA VAL A 66 12.23 13.35 -25.25
C VAL A 66 11.78 13.92 -23.91
N ASP A 67 12.18 15.16 -23.61
CA ASP A 67 11.83 15.85 -22.36
C ASP A 67 10.31 16.13 -22.22
N LYS A 68 9.59 16.19 -23.36
CA LYS A 68 8.15 16.46 -23.39
C LYS A 68 7.23 15.28 -23.06
N ARG A 69 7.79 14.10 -22.84
CA ARG A 69 7.02 12.87 -22.57
C ARG A 69 7.32 12.25 -21.22
N ARG A 70 8.05 12.96 -20.35
CA ARG A 70 8.23 12.56 -18.95
C ARG A 70 6.87 12.71 -18.27
N ASN A 71 6.05 11.66 -18.36
CA ASN A 71 4.76 11.60 -17.69
C ASN A 71 5.09 11.33 -16.23
N GLN A 72 4.83 12.31 -15.38
CA GLN A 72 4.83 12.04 -13.95
C GLN A 72 3.64 11.17 -13.62
N GLU A 73 3.90 10.20 -12.75
CA GLU A 73 2.91 9.25 -12.30
C GLU A 73 2.52 9.62 -10.87
N SER A 74 1.23 9.85 -10.66
CA SER A 74 0.67 9.88 -9.31
C SER A 74 0.22 8.48 -8.93
N HIS A 75 0.43 8.13 -7.66
CA HIS A 75 0.13 6.81 -7.14
C HIS A 75 -0.63 6.97 -5.82
N GLU A 76 -1.95 6.89 -5.92
CA GLU A 76 -2.82 6.91 -4.74
C GLU A 76 -3.33 5.50 -4.44
N VAL A 77 -3.46 5.17 -3.16
CA VAL A 77 -4.08 3.91 -2.73
C VAL A 77 -4.94 4.17 -1.52
N THR A 78 -6.20 3.76 -1.59
CA THR A 78 -7.08 3.68 -0.43
C THR A 78 -7.25 2.23 -0.02
N LEU A 79 -6.96 1.93 1.25
CA LEU A 79 -7.12 0.61 1.85
C LEU A 79 -8.02 0.69 3.08
N SER A 80 -9.05 -0.13 3.14
CA SER A 80 -9.96 -0.26 4.27
C SER A 80 -9.94 -1.68 4.84
N TYR A 81 -9.82 -1.82 6.16
CA TYR A 81 -9.69 -3.10 6.86
C TYR A 81 -10.30 -3.05 8.25
N ASP A 82 -10.60 -4.24 8.79
CA ASP A 82 -11.04 -4.38 10.18
C ASP A 82 -9.87 -4.14 11.14
N LEU A 83 -10.04 -3.24 12.11
CA LEU A 83 -9.02 -2.90 13.09
C LEU A 83 -8.91 -4.02 14.13
N GLU A 84 -7.90 -4.88 13.99
CA GLU A 84 -7.71 -6.07 14.82
C GLU A 84 -6.74 -5.89 16.00
N ARG A 85 -6.27 -4.66 16.26
CA ARG A 85 -5.47 -4.33 17.44
C ARG A 85 -5.66 -2.87 17.78
N PHE A 86 -5.33 -2.49 19.01
CA PHE A 86 -5.32 -1.07 19.36
C PHE A 86 -4.17 -0.38 18.61
N PRO A 87 -4.34 0.86 18.09
CA PRO A 87 -3.37 1.44 17.17
C PRO A 87 -1.96 1.66 17.74
N VAL A 88 -1.82 1.82 19.06
CA VAL A 88 -0.53 2.02 19.75
C VAL A 88 -0.33 1.00 20.88
N ASP A 89 0.92 0.84 21.33
CA ASP A 89 1.25 0.09 22.52
C ASP A 89 1.23 0.95 23.80
N GLY A 90 1.62 0.35 24.94
CA GLY A 90 1.66 1.01 26.24
C GLY A 90 2.69 2.13 26.38
N THR A 91 3.65 2.28 25.45
CA THR A 91 4.58 3.42 25.40
C THR A 91 4.09 4.53 24.47
N GLY A 92 3.02 4.29 23.71
CA GLY A 92 2.47 5.20 22.72
C GLY A 92 3.10 5.03 21.34
N ASP A 93 3.90 3.98 21.14
CA ASP A 93 4.52 3.69 19.86
C ASP A 93 3.48 3.04 18.92
N PRO A 94 3.45 3.41 17.63
CA PRO A 94 2.55 2.80 16.66
C PRO A 94 2.74 1.28 16.57
N LEU A 95 1.65 0.53 16.79
CA LEU A 95 1.57 -0.88 16.44
C LEU A 95 0.94 -1.06 15.08
N ASP A 96 -0.11 -0.30 14.81
CA ASP A 96 -0.94 -0.38 13.62
C ASP A 96 -0.63 0.76 12.64
N PRO A 97 -0.64 0.53 11.32
CA PRO A 97 -0.28 1.58 10.35
C PRO A 97 -1.25 2.76 10.37
N ILE A 98 -2.46 2.61 10.92
CA ILE A 98 -3.36 3.75 11.11
C ILE A 98 -2.79 4.77 12.11
N ALA A 99 -2.08 4.32 13.15
CA ALA A 99 -1.45 5.21 14.12
C ALA A 99 -0.28 5.99 13.51
N ASP A 100 0.48 5.37 12.60
CA ASP A 100 1.58 6.03 11.89
C ASP A 100 1.10 7.25 11.09
N GLY A 101 -0.10 7.15 10.49
CA GLY A 101 -0.74 8.27 9.81
C GLY A 101 -1.40 9.28 10.76
N MET A 102 -1.95 8.83 11.89
CA MET A 102 -2.69 9.72 12.79
C MET A 102 -1.78 10.52 13.74
N LEU A 103 -0.62 9.96 14.09
CA LEU A 103 0.34 10.57 15.02
C LEU A 103 1.38 11.41 14.28
N ARG A 104 1.97 12.36 15.01
CA ARG A 104 3.02 13.25 14.50
C ARG A 104 4.16 13.32 15.51
N ASP A 105 5.37 13.56 15.03
CA ASP A 105 6.52 13.81 15.88
C ASP A 105 6.49 15.24 16.47
N ILE A 106 7.56 15.59 17.20
CA ILE A 106 7.70 16.92 17.82
C ILE A 106 7.87 18.06 16.80
N ASP A 107 8.30 17.73 15.58
CA ASP A 107 8.48 18.66 14.46
C ASP A 107 7.26 18.69 13.52
N ASN A 108 6.15 18.08 13.94
CA ASN A 108 4.90 17.94 13.19
C ASN A 108 5.01 17.13 11.88
N ARG A 109 5.98 16.21 11.78
CA ARG A 109 6.12 15.30 10.65
C ARG A 109 5.40 13.98 10.92
N LEU A 110 5.04 13.27 9.84
CA LEU A 110 4.59 11.88 9.94
C LEU A 110 5.65 11.05 10.66
N LEU A 111 5.21 10.13 11.50
CA LEU A 111 6.15 9.28 12.26
C LEU A 111 6.92 8.33 11.34
N ASN A 112 6.22 7.76 10.36
CA ASN A 112 6.76 6.77 9.45
C ASN A 112 6.13 6.94 8.06
N THR A 113 6.91 6.59 7.03
CA THR A 113 6.39 6.29 5.69
C THR A 113 6.36 4.78 5.51
N HIS A 114 5.52 4.29 4.59
CA HIS A 114 5.29 2.87 4.40
C HIS A 114 5.58 2.41 2.99
N SER A 115 6.11 1.20 2.89
CA SER A 115 6.00 0.41 1.66
C SER A 115 4.80 -0.50 1.79
N LEU A 116 4.04 -0.65 0.71
CA LEU A 116 2.86 -1.51 0.64
C LEU A 116 3.12 -2.64 -0.36
N LEU A 117 2.72 -3.84 0.02
CA LEU A 117 2.82 -5.01 -0.82
C LEU A 117 1.51 -5.81 -0.80
N ALA A 118 0.78 -5.80 -1.91
CA ALA A 118 -0.35 -6.69 -2.12
C ALA A 118 0.12 -7.96 -2.85
N VAL A 119 -0.24 -9.13 -2.32
CA VAL A 119 0.17 -10.42 -2.88
C VAL A 119 -1.06 -11.24 -3.24
N GLU A 120 -1.25 -11.51 -4.53
CA GLU A 120 -2.28 -12.42 -5.04
C GLU A 120 -1.62 -13.72 -5.49
N GLN A 121 -2.04 -14.85 -4.90
CA GLN A 121 -1.60 -16.17 -5.34
C GLN A 121 -2.65 -16.85 -6.24
N LEU A 122 -2.22 -17.26 -7.43
CA LEU A 122 -3.04 -17.92 -8.42
C LEU A 122 -2.51 -19.34 -8.68
N SER A 123 -3.36 -20.35 -8.52
CA SER A 123 -3.02 -21.73 -8.85
C SER A 123 -3.63 -22.14 -10.19
N GLY A 124 -2.83 -22.76 -11.06
CA GLY A 124 -3.29 -23.34 -12.32
C GLY A 124 -3.76 -22.29 -13.33
N ILE A 125 -3.01 -21.21 -13.50
CA ILE A 125 -3.33 -20.21 -14.53
C ILE A 125 -3.21 -20.86 -15.93
N ILE A 126 -4.08 -20.44 -16.84
CA ILE A 126 -4.03 -20.91 -18.22
C ILE A 126 -2.69 -20.43 -18.82
N ALA A 127 -2.02 -21.31 -19.56
CA ALA A 127 -0.77 -21.10 -20.28
C ALA A 127 -0.59 -19.69 -20.88
N THR A 128 -1.63 -19.12 -21.51
CA THR A 128 -1.61 -17.81 -22.18
C THR A 128 -1.46 -16.62 -21.23
N ASN A 129 -1.63 -16.82 -19.93
CA ASN A 129 -1.54 -15.77 -18.91
C ASN A 129 -0.21 -15.81 -18.13
N THR A 130 0.69 -16.73 -18.47
CA THR A 130 2.07 -16.79 -17.93
C THR A 130 2.88 -15.59 -18.39
N VAL A 131 3.92 -15.23 -17.63
CA VAL A 131 4.89 -14.19 -17.98
C VAL A 131 5.51 -14.51 -19.33
N HIS A 132 5.97 -15.75 -19.52
CA HIS A 132 6.54 -16.19 -20.79
C HIS A 132 5.59 -15.95 -21.98
N ALA A 133 4.33 -16.37 -21.86
CA ALA A 133 3.37 -16.18 -22.95
C ALA A 133 3.10 -14.70 -23.25
N LYS A 134 2.96 -13.86 -22.22
CA LYS A 134 2.71 -12.42 -22.38
C LYS A 134 3.91 -11.69 -22.97
N TYR A 135 5.09 -11.91 -22.39
CA TYR A 135 6.32 -11.23 -22.77
C TYR A 135 6.66 -11.50 -24.25
N PHE A 136 6.61 -12.76 -24.68
CA PHE A 136 6.93 -13.10 -26.07
C PHE A 136 5.79 -12.82 -27.07
N ALA A 137 4.53 -12.69 -26.62
CA ALA A 137 3.42 -12.30 -27.48
C ALA A 137 3.41 -10.80 -27.78
N ASP A 138 3.78 -9.94 -26.82
CA ASP A 138 3.66 -8.49 -26.91
C ASP A 138 4.98 -7.83 -27.36
N ALA A 139 6.09 -8.17 -26.73
CA ALA A 139 7.30 -7.33 -26.73
C ALA A 139 8.11 -7.34 -28.04
N ARG A 140 7.84 -8.23 -29.00
CA ARG A 140 8.71 -8.36 -30.19
C ARG A 140 8.01 -8.29 -31.54
N GLY A 141 6.67 -8.29 -31.60
CA GLY A 141 5.93 -8.53 -32.85
C GLY A 141 6.38 -9.80 -33.59
N ARG A 142 7.19 -10.64 -32.92
CA ARG A 142 7.72 -11.90 -33.41
C ARG A 142 6.61 -12.88 -33.12
N THR A 143 5.82 -13.20 -34.13
CA THR A 143 5.22 -14.52 -34.15
C THR A 143 6.36 -15.51 -33.94
N HIS A 144 6.22 -16.37 -32.93
CA HIS A 144 7.14 -17.46 -32.69
C HIS A 144 7.47 -18.12 -34.04
N PRO A 145 8.75 -18.36 -34.40
CA PRO A 145 9.13 -18.71 -35.77
C PRO A 145 8.51 -20.02 -36.29
N SER A 146 7.96 -20.87 -35.40
CA SER A 146 7.18 -22.05 -35.79
C SER A 146 5.71 -21.77 -36.14
N GLY A 147 5.17 -20.59 -35.86
CA GLY A 147 3.74 -20.30 -35.95
C GLY A 147 2.89 -20.96 -34.87
N ASP A 148 3.50 -21.77 -34.00
CA ASP A 148 2.87 -22.32 -32.80
C ASP A 148 3.09 -21.35 -31.64
N ALA A 149 2.04 -21.06 -30.88
CA ALA A 149 2.20 -20.36 -29.61
C ALA A 149 3.21 -21.14 -28.75
N PRO A 150 4.11 -20.46 -28.00
CA PRO A 150 4.98 -21.15 -27.05
C PRO A 150 4.10 -22.08 -26.21
N THR A 151 4.53 -23.34 -26.06
CA THR A 151 3.78 -24.33 -25.28
C THR A 151 3.98 -23.99 -23.81
N ALA A 152 3.37 -22.91 -23.35
CA ALA A 152 3.42 -22.51 -21.96
C ALA A 152 2.70 -23.57 -21.13
N THR A 153 3.38 -24.09 -20.12
CA THR A 153 2.74 -24.98 -19.14
C THR A 153 1.86 -24.12 -18.23
N ALA A 154 0.75 -24.68 -17.75
CA ALA A 154 -0.01 -24.02 -16.69
C ALA A 154 0.85 -24.01 -15.42
N LEU A 155 1.16 -22.80 -14.92
CA LEU A 155 1.96 -22.63 -13.72
C LEU A 155 1.10 -22.07 -12.58
N SER A 156 1.63 -22.17 -11.37
CA SER A 156 1.19 -21.30 -10.29
C SER A 156 1.88 -19.95 -10.46
N THR A 157 1.21 -18.88 -10.09
CA THR A 157 1.70 -17.52 -10.29
C THR A 157 1.43 -16.70 -9.05
N ARG A 158 2.38 -15.85 -8.69
CA ARG A 158 2.16 -14.76 -7.73
C ARG A 158 2.14 -13.45 -8.49
N LYS A 159 1.18 -12.60 -8.17
CA LYS A 159 1.16 -11.21 -8.61
C LYS A 159 1.38 -10.33 -7.40
N TYR A 160 2.21 -9.32 -7.61
CA TYR A 160 2.57 -8.35 -6.61
C TYR A 160 2.09 -6.98 -7.10
N ASP A 161 1.50 -6.23 -6.18
CA ASP A 161 1.27 -4.80 -6.33
C ASP A 161 2.12 -4.13 -5.25
N TYR A 162 3.25 -3.56 -5.67
CA TYR A 162 4.25 -3.02 -4.77
C TYR A 162 4.30 -1.50 -4.92
N ALA A 163 4.24 -0.79 -3.79
CA ALA A 163 4.40 0.64 -3.74
C ALA A 163 5.33 1.02 -2.59
N TYR A 164 6.12 2.09 -2.75
CA TYR A 164 7.02 2.60 -1.71
C TYR A 164 6.99 4.13 -1.66
N GLY A 165 7.49 4.69 -0.56
CA GLY A 165 7.40 6.10 -0.24
C GLY A 165 5.99 6.52 0.19
N GLY A 166 5.20 5.59 0.73
CA GLY A 166 3.81 5.80 1.06
C GLY A 166 3.61 6.72 2.26
N ARG A 167 2.99 7.88 2.04
CA ARG A 167 2.62 8.83 3.09
C ARG A 167 1.13 8.76 3.34
N PRO A 168 0.67 8.38 4.55
CA PRO A 168 -0.75 8.43 4.91
C PRO A 168 -1.30 9.86 4.82
N THR A 169 -2.26 10.10 3.93
CA THR A 169 -2.82 11.43 3.69
C THR A 169 -4.08 11.70 4.51
N GLU A 170 -4.99 10.72 4.57
CA GLU A 170 -6.27 10.83 5.28
C GLU A 170 -6.62 9.54 6.05
N PRO A 171 -5.83 9.15 7.06
CA PRO A 171 -6.20 8.04 7.93
C PRO A 171 -7.52 8.32 8.68
N SER A 172 -8.42 7.34 8.67
CA SER A 172 -9.66 7.37 9.44
C SER A 172 -9.96 6.08 10.20
N ILE A 173 -10.67 6.21 11.32
CA ILE A 173 -11.23 5.10 12.10
C ILE A 173 -12.72 5.34 12.21
N SER A 174 -13.50 4.43 11.63
CA SER A 174 -14.95 4.42 11.70
C SER A 174 -15.43 3.37 12.68
N VAL A 175 -16.38 3.77 13.52
CA VAL A 175 -17.04 2.88 14.47
C VAL A 175 -18.56 3.01 14.37
N ASP A 176 -19.26 1.88 14.52
CA ASP A 176 -20.72 1.82 14.60
C ASP A 176 -21.15 1.19 15.93
N PRO A 177 -21.37 1.99 16.99
CA PRO A 177 -21.86 1.51 18.27
C PRO A 177 -23.35 1.10 18.25
N GLY A 178 -24.07 1.31 17.14
CA GLY A 178 -25.44 0.88 16.95
C GLY A 178 -25.57 -0.58 16.54
N GLU A 179 -24.56 -1.11 15.85
CA GLU A 179 -24.51 -2.48 15.32
C GLU A 179 -23.52 -3.41 16.03
N ASP A 180 -22.80 -2.92 17.05
CA ASP A 180 -21.67 -3.61 17.71
C ASP A 180 -20.63 -4.12 16.68
N ALA A 181 -20.43 -3.34 15.60
CA ALA A 181 -19.53 -3.69 14.50
C ALA A 181 -18.05 -3.54 14.91
N VAL A 182 -17.17 -4.25 14.19
CA VAL A 182 -15.73 -4.05 14.28
C VAL A 182 -15.38 -2.66 13.77
N ALA A 183 -14.52 -1.96 14.51
CA ALA A 183 -13.98 -0.68 14.06
C ALA A 183 -13.25 -0.89 12.73
N THR A 184 -13.54 -0.04 11.75
CA THR A 184 -12.91 -0.09 10.44
C THR A 184 -11.85 1.00 10.37
N ALA A 185 -10.64 0.62 10.01
CA ALA A 185 -9.57 1.56 9.71
C ALA A 185 -9.49 1.76 8.20
N GLU A 186 -9.33 3.00 7.76
CA GLU A 186 -9.11 3.36 6.37
C GLU A 186 -7.86 4.21 6.26
N LEU A 187 -7.00 3.88 5.31
CA LEU A 187 -5.76 4.58 5.02
C LEU A 187 -5.74 4.95 3.56
N GLN A 188 -5.76 6.26 3.28
CA GLN A 188 -5.36 6.79 1.99
C GLN A 188 -3.86 7.08 2.02
N TYR A 189 -3.17 6.64 0.98
CA TYR A 189 -1.74 6.86 0.76
C TYR A 189 -1.52 7.60 -0.54
N THR A 190 -0.46 8.39 -0.52
CA THR A 190 0.24 8.82 -1.73
C THR A 190 1.64 8.20 -1.72
N PHE A 191 2.01 7.53 -2.81
CA PHE A 191 3.28 6.82 -2.97
C PHE A 191 4.21 7.51 -3.96
N ASP A 192 5.51 7.42 -3.74
CA ASP A 192 6.53 7.90 -4.67
C ASP A 192 6.51 7.07 -5.98
N LYS A 193 6.32 5.74 -5.85
CA LYS A 193 6.25 4.83 -6.99
C LYS A 193 5.37 3.63 -6.67
N ARG A 194 4.66 3.13 -7.69
CA ARG A 194 3.91 1.88 -7.63
C ARG A 194 4.08 1.05 -8.89
N ARG A 195 4.31 -0.25 -8.74
CA ARG A 195 4.54 -1.19 -9.84
C ARG A 195 3.85 -2.53 -9.59
N LYS A 196 3.52 -3.22 -10.68
CA LYS A 196 2.91 -4.55 -10.65
C LYS A 196 3.87 -5.56 -11.22
N TYR A 197 4.13 -6.62 -10.45
CA TYR A 197 5.00 -7.70 -10.87
C TYR A 197 4.23 -9.01 -10.96
N GLN A 198 4.69 -9.89 -11.84
CA GLN A 198 4.20 -11.25 -11.94
C GLN A 198 5.39 -12.20 -11.86
N ILE A 199 5.32 -13.17 -10.96
CA ILE A 199 6.31 -14.23 -10.80
C ILE A 199 5.60 -15.58 -10.96
N ASP A 200 5.78 -16.19 -12.12
CA ASP A 200 5.39 -17.58 -12.32
C ASP A 200 6.35 -18.50 -11.53
N GLN A 201 5.80 -19.57 -10.97
CA GLN A 201 6.53 -20.48 -10.11
C GLN A 201 7.20 -21.58 -10.93
N PRO A 202 8.40 -22.04 -10.53
CA PRO A 202 8.99 -23.26 -11.08
C PRO A 202 8.02 -24.44 -10.94
N ASP A 203 7.98 -25.33 -11.94
CA ASP A 203 7.16 -26.54 -11.90
C ASP A 203 7.84 -27.72 -11.18
N ALA A 204 9.13 -27.58 -10.89
CA ALA A 204 9.96 -28.47 -10.09
C ALA A 204 11.09 -27.69 -9.41
N THR A 205 11.72 -28.29 -8.40
CA THR A 205 12.94 -27.78 -7.78
C THR A 205 14.08 -27.70 -8.80
N THR A 206 14.58 -26.48 -9.07
CA THR A 206 15.52 -26.21 -10.17
C THR A 206 16.49 -25.08 -9.84
N TYR A 207 17.58 -24.95 -10.60
CA TYR A 207 18.44 -23.77 -10.57
C TYR A 207 17.87 -22.71 -11.52
N LEU A 208 17.87 -21.45 -11.13
CA LEU A 208 17.36 -20.36 -11.95
C LEU A 208 18.48 -19.79 -12.83
N ALA A 209 18.15 -19.41 -14.06
CA ALA A 209 19.06 -18.68 -14.94
C ALA A 209 18.60 -17.23 -15.04
N ILE A 210 19.50 -16.28 -14.78
CA ILE A 210 19.20 -14.85 -14.68
C ILE A 210 20.10 -14.08 -15.65
N ARG A 211 19.52 -13.13 -16.39
CA ARG A 211 20.28 -12.24 -17.28
C ARG A 211 19.65 -10.85 -17.40
N SER A 212 20.42 -9.87 -17.83
CA SER A 212 19.91 -8.59 -18.35
C SER A 212 20.02 -8.54 -19.87
N THR A 213 19.08 -7.83 -20.51
CA THR A 213 19.14 -7.52 -21.94
C THR A 213 20.14 -6.41 -22.30
N ASP A 214 20.78 -5.76 -21.33
CA ASP A 214 21.82 -4.76 -21.56
C ASP A 214 23.15 -5.16 -20.89
N ALA A 215 24.24 -5.07 -21.66
CA ALA A 215 25.58 -5.43 -21.21
C ALA A 215 26.15 -4.46 -20.14
N SER A 216 25.64 -3.24 -20.08
CA SER A 216 26.07 -2.24 -19.10
C SER A 216 25.68 -2.57 -17.66
N ASP A 217 24.71 -3.48 -17.46
CA ASP A 217 24.29 -3.98 -16.15
C ASP A 217 25.29 -4.97 -15.51
N THR A 218 26.47 -5.16 -16.13
CA THR A 218 27.56 -5.96 -15.56
C THR A 218 27.90 -5.53 -14.15
N GLY A 219 27.87 -6.46 -13.20
CA GLY A 219 28.26 -6.20 -11.81
C GLY A 219 27.11 -5.77 -10.90
N VAL A 220 25.91 -5.53 -11.43
CA VAL A 220 24.72 -5.33 -10.60
C VAL A 220 24.39 -6.65 -9.90
N THR A 221 24.06 -6.56 -8.61
CA THR A 221 23.66 -7.72 -7.80
C THR A 221 22.14 -7.84 -7.83
N VAL A 222 21.64 -9.06 -8.02
CA VAL A 222 20.21 -9.40 -8.00
C VAL A 222 19.98 -10.38 -6.87
N THR A 223 19.13 -9.99 -5.92
CA THR A 223 18.68 -10.86 -4.84
C THR A 223 17.50 -11.69 -5.33
N VAL A 224 17.60 -13.01 -5.16
CA VAL A 224 16.50 -13.95 -5.40
C VAL A 224 16.20 -14.74 -4.15
N GLU A 225 14.91 -14.80 -3.80
CA GLU A 225 14.46 -15.42 -2.55
C GLU A 225 13.21 -16.27 -2.73
N ALA A 226 13.21 -17.43 -2.06
CA ALA A 226 12.09 -18.35 -1.98
C ALA A 226 11.01 -17.83 -1.01
N ILE A 227 9.78 -18.36 -1.11
CA ILE A 227 8.64 -17.86 -0.32
C ILE A 227 8.78 -18.06 1.20
N ASP A 228 9.62 -19.00 1.62
CA ASP A 228 9.87 -19.29 3.03
C ASP A 228 10.95 -18.40 3.65
N GLY A 229 11.59 -17.55 2.83
CA GLY A 229 12.74 -16.72 3.21
C GLY A 229 13.98 -17.50 3.64
N GLN A 230 14.01 -18.83 3.48
CA GLN A 230 15.14 -19.65 3.90
C GLN A 230 16.20 -19.80 2.80
N THR A 231 15.77 -19.72 1.54
CA THR A 231 16.67 -19.77 0.39
C THR A 231 16.77 -18.39 -0.23
N VAL A 232 17.84 -17.68 0.13
CA VAL A 232 18.18 -16.34 -0.39
C VAL A 232 19.55 -16.43 -1.06
N GLU A 233 19.67 -15.89 -2.27
CA GLU A 233 20.93 -15.84 -3.00
C GLU A 233 21.10 -14.50 -3.71
N ASP A 234 22.29 -13.91 -3.56
CA ASP A 234 22.70 -12.71 -4.29
C ASP A 234 23.54 -13.11 -5.50
N ILE A 235 23.06 -12.75 -6.69
CA ILE A 235 23.67 -13.12 -7.97
C ILE A 235 24.14 -11.87 -8.67
N THR A 236 25.44 -11.81 -8.96
CA THR A 236 25.99 -10.71 -9.75
C THR A 236 25.82 -10.99 -11.24
N LEU A 237 25.20 -10.06 -11.97
CA LEU A 237 24.99 -10.17 -13.40
C LEU A 237 26.32 -10.15 -14.17
N ASP A 238 26.46 -11.11 -15.10
CA ASP A 238 27.53 -11.13 -16.10
C ASP A 238 27.05 -10.43 -17.37
N GLY A 239 27.16 -9.10 -17.40
CA GLY A 239 26.77 -8.30 -18.56
C GLY A 239 27.83 -8.27 -19.67
N THR A 240 28.70 -9.28 -19.79
CA THR A 240 29.65 -9.32 -20.92
C THR A 240 28.96 -9.45 -22.29
N ASP A 241 27.74 -9.99 -22.33
CA ASP A 241 26.82 -10.01 -23.47
C ASP A 241 25.37 -10.08 -22.96
N ALA A 242 24.43 -9.42 -23.64
CA ALA A 242 22.99 -9.40 -23.33
C ALA A 242 22.30 -10.78 -23.46
N THR A 243 23.05 -11.83 -23.82
CA THR A 243 22.57 -13.21 -23.93
C THR A 243 23.11 -14.12 -22.82
N THR A 244 24.11 -13.67 -22.05
CA THR A 244 24.77 -14.47 -21.02
C THR A 244 23.89 -14.56 -19.78
N SER A 245 23.58 -15.78 -19.35
CA SER A 245 22.86 -16.04 -18.11
C SER A 245 23.82 -16.46 -17.00
N VAL A 246 23.56 -16.00 -15.79
CA VAL A 246 24.20 -16.47 -14.56
C VAL A 246 23.22 -17.41 -13.87
N VAL A 247 23.70 -18.55 -13.40
CA VAL A 247 22.86 -19.60 -12.80
C VAL A 247 23.00 -19.57 -11.27
N THR A 248 21.89 -19.69 -10.56
CA THR A 248 21.89 -19.84 -9.09
C THR A 248 22.74 -21.03 -8.66
N THR A 249 23.29 -20.96 -7.45
CA THR A 249 23.95 -22.08 -6.78
C THR A 249 23.01 -22.85 -5.86
N SER A 250 21.88 -22.25 -5.49
CA SER A 250 20.78 -22.87 -4.76
C SER A 250 19.66 -23.28 -5.71
N GLN A 251 18.87 -24.27 -5.29
CA GLN A 251 17.69 -24.69 -6.03
C GLN A 251 16.43 -24.08 -5.43
N TYR A 252 15.48 -23.72 -6.30
CA TYR A 252 14.22 -23.10 -5.97
C TYR A 252 13.08 -23.98 -6.47
N ASP A 253 12.13 -24.30 -5.59
CA ASP A 253 10.82 -24.88 -5.94
C ASP A 253 9.70 -23.83 -5.86
N SER A 254 10.02 -22.64 -5.37
CA SER A 254 9.17 -21.47 -5.29
C SER A 254 10.03 -20.21 -5.33
N LEU A 255 9.50 -19.15 -5.94
CA LEU A 255 10.17 -17.86 -6.09
C LEU A 255 9.22 -16.75 -5.63
N ALA A 256 9.68 -15.91 -4.70
CA ALA A 256 8.90 -14.82 -4.15
C ALA A 256 9.49 -13.44 -4.45
N VAL A 257 10.81 -13.36 -4.56
CA VAL A 257 11.55 -12.11 -4.67
C VAL A 257 12.52 -12.20 -5.84
N VAL A 258 12.56 -11.12 -6.62
CA VAL A 258 13.59 -10.84 -7.61
C VAL A 258 13.80 -9.32 -7.55
N ALA A 259 14.92 -8.91 -6.94
CA ALA A 259 15.24 -7.51 -6.67
C ALA A 259 16.68 -7.19 -7.10
N PRO A 260 16.89 -6.44 -8.20
CA PRO A 260 18.19 -5.83 -8.45
C PRO A 260 18.52 -4.79 -7.37
N ALA A 261 19.79 -4.73 -6.94
CA ALA A 261 20.27 -3.81 -5.91
C ALA A 261 20.38 -2.33 -6.38
N SER A 262 20.12 -2.08 -7.66
CA SER A 262 20.04 -0.77 -8.28
C SER A 262 19.27 -0.89 -9.59
N GLU A 263 18.70 0.22 -10.06
CA GLU A 263 18.08 0.29 -11.39
C GLU A 263 19.00 -0.27 -12.50
N LEU A 264 18.40 -1.05 -13.39
CA LEU A 264 19.07 -1.63 -14.55
C LEU A 264 18.85 -0.75 -15.79
N GLU A 265 19.81 -0.72 -16.69
CA GLU A 265 19.65 -0.13 -18.01
C GLU A 265 18.76 -1.02 -18.89
N GLY A 266 18.98 -2.33 -18.86
CA GLY A 266 18.19 -3.33 -19.60
C GLY A 266 17.13 -4.03 -18.75
N THR A 267 16.29 -4.82 -19.41
CA THR A 267 15.29 -5.66 -18.77
C THR A 267 15.96 -6.88 -18.11
N LEU A 268 15.64 -7.14 -16.83
CA LEU A 268 16.00 -8.38 -16.15
C LEU A 268 15.06 -9.51 -16.55
N GLU A 269 15.60 -10.67 -16.89
CA GLU A 269 14.85 -11.87 -17.22
C GLU A 269 15.28 -13.03 -16.31
N VAL A 270 14.32 -13.73 -15.70
CA VAL A 270 14.57 -14.89 -14.82
C VAL A 270 13.88 -16.13 -15.37
N TYR A 271 14.66 -17.19 -15.60
CA TYR A 271 14.21 -18.44 -16.19
C TYR A 271 14.30 -19.62 -15.21
N ALA A 272 13.44 -20.61 -15.41
CA ALA A 272 13.40 -21.84 -14.60
C ALA A 272 14.63 -22.74 -14.78
N ASP A 273 15.40 -22.57 -15.87
CA ASP A 273 16.65 -23.28 -16.10
C ASP A 273 17.51 -22.59 -17.17
N GLU A 274 18.76 -23.03 -17.30
CA GLU A 274 19.70 -22.61 -18.36
C GLU A 274 19.48 -23.41 -19.67
N SER A 275 18.49 -24.30 -19.72
CA SER A 275 18.28 -25.13 -20.91
C SER A 275 17.80 -24.26 -22.05
N VAL A 276 18.58 -24.24 -23.13
CA VAL A 276 18.28 -23.43 -24.30
C VAL A 276 17.33 -24.20 -25.19
N ASP A 277 16.19 -23.60 -25.52
CA ASP A 277 15.22 -24.16 -26.44
C ASP A 277 15.74 -24.11 -27.91
N GLN A 278 14.93 -24.59 -28.85
CA GLN A 278 15.32 -24.60 -30.27
C GLN A 278 15.46 -23.19 -30.87
N THR A 279 15.00 -22.15 -30.17
CA THR A 279 15.07 -20.74 -30.59
C THR A 279 16.28 -20.00 -30.04
N GLY A 280 17.06 -20.63 -29.15
CA GLY A 280 18.20 -19.99 -28.50
C GLY A 280 17.81 -19.27 -27.20
N GLU A 281 16.57 -19.40 -26.74
CA GLU A 281 16.11 -18.80 -25.49
C GLU A 281 16.24 -19.80 -24.33
N PRO A 282 16.63 -19.37 -23.11
CA PRO A 282 16.59 -20.22 -21.92
C PRO A 282 15.15 -20.63 -21.61
N GLY A 283 14.93 -21.66 -20.80
CA GLY A 283 13.66 -22.40 -20.64
C GLY A 283 12.40 -21.58 -20.35
N GLN A 284 11.64 -21.96 -19.31
CA GLN A 284 10.42 -21.22 -18.98
C GLN A 284 10.76 -19.88 -18.33
N LEU A 285 10.30 -18.76 -18.90
CA LEU A 285 10.47 -17.42 -18.32
C LEU A 285 9.48 -17.26 -17.15
N LEU A 286 10.03 -16.97 -15.98
CA LEU A 286 9.29 -16.92 -14.71
C LEU A 286 8.89 -15.49 -14.34
N THR A 287 9.80 -14.52 -14.52
CA THR A 287 9.53 -13.12 -14.26
C THR A 287 10.41 -12.21 -15.11
N VAL A 288 10.01 -10.95 -15.19
CA VAL A 288 10.68 -9.87 -15.91
C VAL A 288 10.63 -8.62 -15.04
N VAL A 289 11.77 -7.94 -14.88
CA VAL A 289 11.84 -6.62 -14.24
C VAL A 289 12.29 -5.59 -15.28
N PRO A 290 11.43 -4.65 -15.69
CA PRO A 290 11.76 -3.65 -16.70
C PRO A 290 12.92 -2.75 -16.27
N GLY A 291 13.85 -2.48 -17.18
CA GLY A 291 14.95 -1.53 -16.95
C GLY A 291 14.62 -0.14 -17.49
N LYS A 292 15.57 0.79 -17.37
CA LYS A 292 15.43 2.15 -17.90
C LYS A 292 15.11 2.16 -19.40
N SER A 293 15.63 1.20 -20.19
CA SER A 293 15.34 1.12 -21.62
C SER A 293 13.86 0.95 -21.94
N ASP A 294 13.10 0.36 -21.01
CA ASP A 294 11.64 0.19 -21.14
C ASP A 294 10.89 1.50 -20.81
N TYR A 295 11.57 2.46 -20.19
CA TYR A 295 11.05 3.77 -19.76
C TYR A 295 11.82 4.94 -20.39
N ASP A 296 12.25 4.80 -21.65
CA ASP A 296 12.95 5.85 -22.42
C ASP A 296 14.24 6.39 -21.74
N GLY A 297 14.89 5.57 -20.90
CA GLY A 297 16.13 5.92 -20.20
C GLY A 297 15.94 6.72 -18.92
N ILE A 298 14.71 6.86 -18.41
CA ILE A 298 14.41 7.72 -17.25
C ILE A 298 14.75 6.99 -15.95
N GLU A 299 14.05 5.89 -15.67
CA GLU A 299 14.11 5.20 -14.38
C GLU A 299 13.80 3.71 -14.60
N GLY A 300 14.53 2.81 -13.95
CA GLY A 300 14.27 1.36 -14.01
C GLY A 300 13.33 0.90 -12.89
N ASP A 301 12.76 -0.29 -13.02
CA ASP A 301 12.06 -0.95 -11.91
C ASP A 301 13.05 -1.72 -11.02
N GLU A 302 12.73 -1.80 -9.73
CA GLU A 302 13.56 -2.51 -8.72
C GLU A 302 12.99 -3.88 -8.34
N GLY A 303 11.94 -4.33 -9.05
CA GLY A 303 11.34 -5.65 -8.85
C GLY A 303 10.55 -5.78 -7.56
N VAL A 304 10.43 -7.01 -7.06
CA VAL A 304 9.74 -7.31 -5.80
C VAL A 304 10.78 -7.28 -4.68
N PRO A 305 10.63 -6.44 -3.64
CA PRO A 305 11.63 -6.31 -2.58
C PRO A 305 11.78 -7.62 -1.77
N PRO A 306 12.90 -7.80 -1.05
CA PRO A 306 13.12 -8.92 -0.14
C PRO A 306 11.98 -9.10 0.88
N LEU A 307 11.78 -10.34 1.35
CA LEU A 307 10.83 -10.61 2.45
C LEU A 307 11.47 -10.43 3.83
N GLY A 308 12.81 -10.34 3.88
CA GLY A 308 13.57 -10.16 5.11
C GLY A 308 13.86 -11.47 5.84
N ALA A 309 13.87 -11.44 7.18
CA ALA A 309 14.24 -12.56 8.05
C ALA A 309 13.22 -13.71 8.08
N GLY A 310 12.12 -13.64 7.32
CA GLY A 310 11.10 -14.68 7.27
C GLY A 310 10.03 -14.45 6.20
N SER A 311 9.08 -15.38 6.15
CA SER A 311 7.89 -15.26 5.32
C SER A 311 6.97 -14.14 5.82
N PHE A 312 6.13 -13.60 4.94
CA PHE A 312 4.99 -12.75 5.29
C PHE A 312 4.31 -13.11 6.61
N ASP A 313 3.96 -12.10 7.42
CA ASP A 313 3.15 -12.30 8.63
C ASP A 313 1.87 -13.10 8.29
N ASP A 314 1.66 -14.20 9.02
CA ASP A 314 0.49 -15.06 8.87
C ASP A 314 -0.76 -14.49 9.57
N GLY A 315 -0.64 -13.28 10.13
CA GLY A 315 -1.65 -12.60 10.94
C GLY A 315 -1.56 -12.95 12.42
N SER A 316 -0.48 -13.61 12.86
CA SER A 316 -0.22 -13.88 14.28
C SER A 316 0.19 -12.64 15.06
N SER A 317 0.68 -11.59 14.38
CA SER A 317 0.92 -10.28 14.99
C SER A 317 -0.38 -9.50 15.29
N LEU A 318 -1.48 -9.86 14.63
CA LEU A 318 -2.77 -9.22 14.80
C LEU A 318 -3.44 -9.65 16.11
N GLY A 319 -4.05 -8.70 16.79
CA GLY A 319 -4.66 -8.89 18.11
C GLY A 319 -6.12 -9.36 18.05
N GLN A 320 -6.94 -8.73 18.89
CA GLN A 320 -8.39 -8.92 18.90
C GLN A 320 -9.08 -7.75 18.18
N PRO A 321 -10.18 -8.01 17.44
CA PRO A 321 -11.01 -6.97 16.85
C PRO A 321 -11.36 -5.86 17.85
N GLN A 322 -11.16 -4.62 17.43
CA GLN A 322 -11.54 -3.44 18.21
C GLN A 322 -13.03 -3.21 18.03
N LEU A 323 -13.78 -3.23 19.14
CA LEU A 323 -15.20 -2.96 19.18
C LEU A 323 -15.42 -1.72 20.03
N VAL A 324 -16.52 -1.00 19.78
CA VAL A 324 -16.93 0.06 20.71
C VAL A 324 -17.66 -0.56 21.90
N LEU A 325 -17.24 -0.17 23.10
CA LEU A 325 -17.81 -0.68 24.35
C LEU A 325 -19.11 0.03 24.73
N GLY A 326 -20.22 -0.43 24.12
CA GLY A 326 -21.54 0.18 24.28
C GLY A 326 -21.62 1.58 23.66
N SER A 327 -22.82 2.13 23.46
CA SER A 327 -23.04 3.38 22.70
C SER A 327 -22.58 4.68 23.39
N LYS A 328 -21.39 4.70 24.02
CA LYS A 328 -20.92 5.74 24.95
C LYS A 328 -19.71 6.51 24.42
N LEU A 329 -19.90 7.26 23.33
CA LEU A 329 -19.03 8.42 23.08
C LEU A 329 -19.14 9.36 24.27
N GLN A 330 -18.02 9.85 24.81
CA GLN A 330 -18.04 10.79 25.94
C GLN A 330 -17.56 12.16 25.50
N TRP A 331 -18.18 13.20 26.04
CA TRP A 331 -17.75 14.58 25.88
C TRP A 331 -17.87 15.30 27.23
N PHE A 332 -16.77 15.88 27.72
CA PHE A 332 -16.63 16.35 29.11
C PHE A 332 -16.79 15.25 30.19
N GLY A 333 -16.51 14.00 29.84
CA GLY A 333 -16.68 12.85 30.74
C GLY A 333 -18.14 12.41 30.94
N ASP A 334 -19.10 13.13 30.35
CA ASP A 334 -20.50 12.72 30.25
C ASP A 334 -20.79 12.09 28.87
N PRO A 335 -21.82 11.26 28.71
CA PRO A 335 -22.22 10.78 27.40
C PRO A 335 -22.47 11.93 26.42
N ALA A 336 -21.81 11.90 25.26
CA ALA A 336 -21.92 12.95 24.24
C ALA A 336 -23.36 13.06 23.71
N ALA A 337 -24.08 11.93 23.66
CA ALA A 337 -25.49 11.85 23.32
C ALA A 337 -26.17 10.67 24.04
N GLU A 338 -27.50 10.57 23.94
CA GLU A 338 -28.25 9.42 24.49
C GLU A 338 -27.88 8.12 23.77
N ARG A 339 -27.74 8.20 22.44
CA ARG A 339 -27.27 7.12 21.58
C ARG A 339 -26.42 7.68 20.45
N VAL A 340 -25.39 6.94 20.07
CA VAL A 340 -24.53 7.21 18.92
C VAL A 340 -24.76 6.10 17.91
N GLN A 341 -25.02 6.47 16.66
CA GLN A 341 -25.16 5.52 15.56
C GLN A 341 -23.79 5.17 15.02
N SER A 342 -23.02 6.19 14.63
CA SER A 342 -21.71 6.04 14.05
C SER A 342 -20.83 7.20 14.47
N THR A 343 -19.52 6.96 14.51
CA THR A 343 -18.49 7.97 14.67
C THR A 343 -17.33 7.65 13.74
N THR A 344 -16.87 8.62 12.97
CA THR A 344 -15.66 8.51 12.14
C THR A 344 -14.67 9.56 12.60
N LEU A 345 -13.51 9.12 13.07
CA LEU A 345 -12.36 9.97 13.36
C LEU A 345 -11.47 10.01 12.13
N THR A 346 -11.24 11.20 11.59
CA THR A 346 -10.37 11.43 10.43
C THR A 346 -9.25 12.39 10.82
N VAL A 347 -8.05 12.09 10.33
CA VAL A 347 -6.90 12.98 10.42
C VAL A 347 -6.45 13.29 9.00
N SER A 348 -6.53 14.55 8.59
CA SER A 348 -5.98 15.02 7.32
C SER A 348 -4.57 15.55 7.54
N ASN A 349 -3.62 15.03 6.77
CA ASN A 349 -2.19 15.29 6.90
C ASN A 349 -1.63 16.30 5.89
N GLU A 350 -2.49 16.89 5.06
CA GLU A 350 -2.16 17.95 4.09
C GLU A 350 -0.85 17.64 3.33
N VAL A 351 -0.79 16.46 2.71
CA VAL A 351 0.35 16.05 1.87
C VAL A 351 0.15 16.62 0.48
N GLU A 352 1.07 17.47 0.04
CA GLU A 352 1.12 18.05 -1.29
C GLU A 352 2.13 17.30 -2.18
N GLU A 353 1.77 17.10 -3.44
CA GLU A 353 2.64 16.53 -4.47
C GLU A 353 3.26 17.65 -5.32
N GLU A 354 4.56 17.58 -5.56
CA GLU A 354 5.27 18.45 -6.50
C GLU A 354 6.05 17.65 -7.55
N ASN A 355 6.07 18.18 -8.75
CA ASN A 355 6.68 17.57 -9.92
C ASN A 355 8.22 17.70 -9.86
N THR A 356 8.94 16.57 -9.91
CA THR A 356 10.41 16.57 -9.98
C THR A 356 10.93 16.66 -11.43
N THR A 357 12.14 17.16 -11.64
CA THR A 357 12.71 17.28 -13.00
C THR A 357 13.36 16.01 -13.51
N ASP A 358 13.78 15.11 -12.62
CA ASP A 358 14.77 14.07 -12.90
C ASP A 358 14.27 12.63 -12.70
N GLY A 359 12.96 12.41 -12.47
CA GLY A 359 12.38 11.07 -12.28
C GLY A 359 10.91 10.98 -12.69
N LEU A 360 10.34 9.78 -12.61
CA LEU A 360 8.90 9.55 -12.79
C LEU A 360 8.12 9.87 -11.50
N ALA A 361 8.78 9.72 -10.35
CA ALA A 361 8.24 10.00 -9.03
C ALA A 361 8.04 11.50 -8.78
N MET A 362 7.00 11.81 -8.01
CA MET A 362 6.75 13.15 -7.47
C MET A 362 7.39 13.31 -6.09
N SER A 363 7.76 14.54 -5.74
CA SER A 363 8.20 14.88 -4.39
C SER A 363 7.00 15.22 -3.53
N HIS A 364 7.01 14.77 -2.28
CA HIS A 364 5.90 15.00 -1.36
C HIS A 364 6.30 15.95 -0.23
N HIS A 365 5.38 16.84 0.12
CA HIS A 365 5.55 17.81 1.18
C HIS A 365 4.40 17.71 2.17
N GLU A 366 4.71 17.50 3.45
CA GLU A 366 3.72 17.46 4.52
C GLU A 366 3.55 18.86 5.12
N ASP A 367 2.31 19.29 5.34
CA ASP A 367 1.99 20.54 6.05
C ASP A 367 1.23 20.30 7.36
N GLY A 368 0.13 21.02 7.56
CA GLY A 368 -0.65 20.99 8.77
C GLY A 368 -1.30 19.64 9.00
N ARG A 369 -1.86 19.49 10.20
CA ARG A 369 -2.72 18.36 10.53
C ARG A 369 -4.06 18.86 11.04
N ASN A 370 -5.14 18.36 10.46
CA ASN A 370 -6.50 18.64 10.89
C ASN A 370 -7.15 17.36 11.43
N VAL A 371 -7.57 17.36 12.69
CA VAL A 371 -8.18 16.20 13.35
C VAL A 371 -9.67 16.48 13.55
N GLN A 372 -10.52 15.61 13.00
CA GLN A 372 -11.97 15.75 13.08
C GLN A 372 -12.64 14.43 13.43
N ALA A 373 -13.67 14.48 14.27
CA ALA A 373 -14.54 13.35 14.52
C ALA A 373 -15.96 13.73 14.13
N GLU A 374 -16.51 13.05 13.13
CA GLU A 374 -17.90 13.17 12.72
C GLU A 374 -18.73 12.12 13.44
N SER A 375 -19.88 12.48 13.99
CA SER A 375 -20.73 11.56 14.75
C SER A 375 -22.20 11.78 14.46
N THR A 376 -22.90 10.71 14.08
CA THR A 376 -24.36 10.72 13.97
C THR A 376 -24.97 10.30 15.29
N VAL A 377 -25.70 11.21 15.93
CA VAL A 377 -26.28 11.01 17.26
C VAL A 377 -27.80 11.10 17.28
N PHE A 378 -28.41 10.47 18.27
CA PHE A 378 -29.85 10.51 18.52
C PHE A 378 -30.20 11.25 19.82
N GLY A 379 -31.33 11.95 19.81
CA GLY A 379 -32.02 12.43 21.02
C GLY A 379 -32.90 13.65 20.77
N GLU A 380 -33.96 13.81 21.56
CA GLU A 380 -34.96 14.88 21.38
C GLU A 380 -34.41 16.28 21.69
N THR A 381 -33.49 16.40 22.65
CA THR A 381 -32.89 17.69 23.07
C THR A 381 -31.50 17.93 22.51
N GLN A 382 -30.88 16.92 21.91
CA GLN A 382 -29.47 16.96 21.50
C GLN A 382 -29.17 18.14 20.57
N THR A 383 -30.04 18.42 19.60
CA THR A 383 -29.78 19.51 18.64
C THR A 383 -29.70 20.89 19.29
N ASN A 384 -30.53 21.20 20.28
CA ASN A 384 -30.54 22.53 20.90
C ASN A 384 -29.31 22.73 21.80
N ASP A 385 -28.98 21.72 22.60
CA ASP A 385 -27.84 21.78 23.51
C ASP A 385 -26.53 21.84 22.70
N LYS A 386 -26.38 20.99 21.68
CA LYS A 386 -25.20 20.96 20.82
C LYS A 386 -25.05 22.20 19.94
N LEU A 387 -26.15 22.77 19.45
CA LEU A 387 -26.11 24.05 18.74
C LEU A 387 -25.69 25.19 19.68
N SER A 388 -26.17 25.19 20.93
CA SER A 388 -25.73 26.15 21.94
C SER A 388 -24.24 26.01 22.21
N ASP A 389 -23.75 24.78 22.39
CA ASP A 389 -22.35 24.48 22.64
C ASP A 389 -21.44 24.89 21.47
N HIS A 390 -21.87 24.60 20.23
CA HIS A 390 -21.21 25.07 19.01
C HIS A 390 -21.12 26.60 18.97
N LEU A 391 -22.22 27.30 19.21
CA LEU A 391 -22.26 28.77 19.21
C LEU A 391 -21.44 29.41 20.34
N GLN A 392 -21.29 28.71 21.47
CA GLN A 392 -20.45 29.13 22.59
C GLN A 392 -18.97 28.80 22.40
N GLY A 393 -18.63 27.94 21.41
CA GLY A 393 -17.27 27.43 21.24
C GLY A 393 -16.83 26.60 22.43
N ALA A 394 -17.74 25.80 23.00
CA ALA A 394 -17.42 24.95 24.15
C ALA A 394 -16.34 23.93 23.76
N GLU A 395 -15.20 24.00 24.44
CA GLU A 395 -14.08 23.06 24.28
C GLU A 395 -14.11 22.02 25.41
N GLY A 396 -14.08 20.75 25.04
CA GLY A 396 -14.07 19.63 25.97
C GLY A 396 -13.33 18.43 25.40
N GLU A 397 -13.03 17.47 26.26
CA GLU A 397 -12.44 16.21 25.83
C GLU A 397 -13.51 15.32 25.19
N LEU A 398 -13.27 14.87 23.95
CA LEU A 398 -14.05 13.82 23.30
C LEU A 398 -13.32 12.48 23.46
N VAL A 399 -14.03 11.43 23.89
CA VAL A 399 -13.46 10.09 24.08
C VAL A 399 -14.28 9.06 23.31
N ILE A 400 -13.60 8.29 22.45
CA ILE A 400 -14.11 7.16 21.68
C ILE A 400 -13.56 5.87 22.31
N PRO A 401 -14.35 5.14 23.10
CA PRO A 401 -13.86 3.93 23.76
C PRO A 401 -13.83 2.73 22.81
N LEU A 402 -12.71 2.00 22.82
CA LEU A 402 -12.51 0.73 22.12
C LEU A 402 -12.17 -0.39 23.11
N THR A 403 -12.29 -1.65 22.68
CA THR A 403 -11.92 -2.82 23.49
C THR A 403 -10.47 -2.75 24.02
N GLY A 404 -9.54 -2.22 23.22
CA GLY A 404 -8.12 -2.14 23.56
C GLY A 404 -7.69 -0.86 24.30
N GLY A 405 -8.55 0.14 24.42
CA GLY A 405 -8.23 1.44 25.02
C GLY A 405 -9.17 2.54 24.53
N ASP A 406 -8.84 3.79 24.84
CA ASP A 406 -9.62 4.96 24.44
C ASP A 406 -8.87 5.79 23.40
N ILE A 407 -9.58 6.30 22.39
CA ILE A 407 -9.09 7.37 21.51
C ILE A 407 -9.66 8.68 22.02
N ALA A 408 -8.81 9.65 22.34
CA ALA A 408 -9.22 10.92 22.93
C ALA A 408 -8.79 12.12 22.07
N LEU A 409 -9.67 13.11 21.96
CA LEU A 409 -9.34 14.46 21.48
C LEU A 409 -9.42 15.37 22.71
N PRO A 410 -8.29 15.66 23.40
CA PRO A 410 -8.30 16.30 24.72
C PRO A 410 -8.96 17.67 24.75
N ARG A 411 -8.92 18.39 23.62
CA ARG A 411 -9.53 19.70 23.42
C ARG A 411 -10.27 19.73 22.09
N ALA A 412 -11.44 19.12 22.06
CA ALA A 412 -12.35 19.17 20.93
C ALA A 412 -13.43 20.22 21.14
N TYR A 413 -13.81 20.93 20.09
CA TYR A 413 -15.01 21.76 20.06
C TYR A 413 -15.93 21.30 18.93
N ILE A 414 -17.22 21.60 19.04
CA ILE A 414 -18.17 21.31 17.98
C ILE A 414 -18.00 22.37 16.90
N SER A 415 -17.41 22.03 15.76
CA SER A 415 -17.21 22.94 14.62
C SER A 415 -18.43 23.01 13.71
N SER A 416 -19.30 22.00 13.76
CA SER A 416 -20.61 21.98 13.12
C SER A 416 -21.62 21.27 14.03
N GLY A 417 -22.71 21.97 14.39
CA GLY A 417 -23.85 21.36 15.09
C GLY A 417 -24.78 20.53 14.17
N GLY A 418 -24.45 20.49 12.87
CA GLY A 418 -25.13 19.79 11.79
C GLY A 418 -26.62 20.08 11.61
N ASN A 419 -27.26 19.21 10.83
CA ASN A 419 -28.67 19.33 10.47
C ASN A 419 -29.47 18.19 11.11
N ALA A 420 -30.52 18.57 11.83
CA ALA A 420 -31.51 17.64 12.33
C ALA A 420 -32.27 16.98 11.17
N THR A 421 -32.13 15.67 11.02
CA THR A 421 -32.82 14.91 9.97
C THR A 421 -33.80 13.94 10.59
N LYS A 422 -34.99 13.84 9.99
CA LYS A 422 -35.99 12.84 10.34
C LYS A 422 -36.45 12.15 9.06
N GLU A 423 -36.05 10.90 8.90
CA GLU A 423 -36.45 10.12 7.74
C GLU A 423 -37.93 9.71 7.81
N GLU A 424 -38.55 9.55 6.64
CA GLU A 424 -39.91 9.05 6.53
C GLU A 424 -39.99 7.64 7.12
N ASN A 425 -40.81 7.46 8.16
CA ASN A 425 -40.99 6.23 8.97
C ASN A 425 -39.99 6.00 10.13
N GLN A 426 -39.07 6.92 10.42
CA GLN A 426 -38.29 6.83 11.66
C GLN A 426 -39.00 7.50 12.85
N ALA A 427 -38.92 6.85 14.02
CA ALA A 427 -39.53 7.35 15.26
C ALA A 427 -38.67 8.44 15.94
N TYR A 428 -37.39 8.52 15.58
CA TYR A 428 -36.38 9.39 16.18
C TYR A 428 -35.81 10.38 15.15
N MET A 429 -35.07 11.36 15.64
CA MET A 429 -34.35 12.35 14.86
C MET A 429 -32.85 12.09 15.00
N THR A 430 -32.10 12.22 13.92
CA THR A 430 -30.64 12.18 13.90
C THR A 430 -30.08 13.59 13.83
N THR A 431 -28.88 13.79 14.36
CA THR A 431 -28.09 15.00 14.17
C THR A 431 -26.66 14.59 13.94
N ASP A 432 -26.06 15.09 12.88
CA ASP A 432 -24.64 14.90 12.61
C ASP A 432 -23.85 16.00 13.30
N LEU A 433 -22.81 15.63 14.05
CA LEU A 433 -21.97 16.57 14.78
C LEU A 433 -20.54 16.42 14.27
N THR A 434 -19.87 17.54 14.03
CA THR A 434 -18.43 17.55 13.74
C THR A 434 -17.71 18.11 14.96
N PHE A 435 -16.84 17.30 15.55
CA PHE A 435 -15.91 17.70 16.58
C PHE A 435 -14.54 17.95 15.92
N THR A 436 -13.91 19.08 16.21
CA THR A 436 -12.57 19.39 15.70
C THR A 436 -11.60 19.45 16.87
N GLY A 437 -10.53 18.65 16.79
CA GLY A 437 -9.44 18.64 17.77
C GLY A 437 -8.54 19.84 17.58
N LEU A 438 -8.26 20.57 18.66
CA LEU A 438 -7.33 21.69 18.65
C LEU A 438 -5.95 21.24 19.12
N GLN A 439 -4.93 21.53 18.31
CA GLN A 439 -3.55 21.42 18.77
C GLN A 439 -3.26 22.50 19.82
N GLN A 440 -2.60 22.12 20.91
CA GLN A 440 -2.27 23.08 21.96
C GLN A 440 -1.00 23.87 21.60
N SER A 441 -0.95 25.12 22.06
CA SER A 441 0.22 25.99 21.86
C SER A 441 1.46 25.55 22.64
N ASP A 442 1.30 24.65 23.62
CA ASP A 442 2.40 24.00 24.34
C ASP A 442 2.94 22.75 23.64
N GLY A 443 2.40 22.43 22.45
CA GLY A 443 2.78 21.27 21.66
C GLY A 443 2.04 19.98 22.04
N SER A 444 1.08 20.01 22.98
CA SER A 444 0.29 18.81 23.27
C SER A 444 -0.49 18.36 22.03
N ALA A 445 -0.63 17.05 21.89
CA ALA A 445 -1.28 16.45 20.74
C ALA A 445 -2.78 16.78 20.68
N ALA A 446 -3.29 16.99 19.46
CA ALA A 446 -4.73 17.14 19.20
C ALA A 446 -5.49 15.80 19.31
N LEU A 447 -4.75 14.69 19.33
CA LEU A 447 -5.22 13.31 19.37
C LEU A 447 -4.32 12.50 20.30
N GLU A 448 -4.93 11.67 21.15
CA GLU A 448 -4.24 10.76 22.05
C GLU A 448 -4.84 9.35 21.94
N PHE A 449 -3.97 8.35 21.90
CA PHE A 449 -4.36 6.95 22.09
C PHE A 449 -4.01 6.53 23.52
N ARG A 450 -4.98 5.95 24.23
CA ARG A 450 -4.86 5.57 25.65
C ARG A 450 -5.11 4.07 25.79
N PRO A 451 -4.09 3.22 25.63
CA PRO A 451 -4.24 1.76 25.77
C PRO A 451 -4.64 1.37 27.20
N ASN A 452 -5.36 0.26 27.33
CA ASN A 452 -5.85 -0.29 28.62
C ASN A 452 -4.77 -0.88 29.53
#